data_AF-A0A392RPS2-F1
#
_entry.id   AF-A0A392RPS2-F1
#
_cell.length_a   1.000
_cell.length_b   1.000
_cell.length_c   1.000
_cell.angle_alpha   90.00
_cell.angle_beta   90.00
_cell.angle_gamma   90.00
#
_symmetry.space_group_name_H-M   'P 1'
#
loop_
_entity.id
_entity.type
_entity.pdbx_description
1 polymer ?
#
loop_
_entity_poly.entity_id
_entity_poly.type
_entity_poly.pdbx_seq_one_letter_code
_entity_poly.pdbx_strand_id
1 'polypeptide(L)'
;SSGGHPYEDERRRGANRHPGRTPFTLRILESRIPRTLEKPPKLETYYGTTDPYEHLEHIDTVLDYDQAHQTIKCKLFVLTLKCAAMTWFKGLEDNSIDSWIELCRAFSSHFTVHKRQPKTMVSLSNII
;
A
#
# COMPACT_ATOMS: atom_id res chain seq x y z
N SER A 1 -49.55 -15.35 -15.06
CA SER A 1 -48.72 -16.41 -15.68
C SER A 1 -47.72 -15.79 -16.61
N SER A 2 -46.48 -16.27 -16.48
CA SER A 2 -45.29 -16.25 -17.35
C SER A 2 -45.45 -15.68 -18.76
N GLY A 3 -44.49 -14.97 -19.35
CA GLY A 3 -43.09 -14.76 -19.01
C GLY A 3 -42.34 -14.29 -20.27
N GLY A 4 -41.07 -13.89 -20.13
CA GLY A 4 -40.15 -13.72 -21.26
C GLY A 4 -39.42 -12.38 -21.29
N HIS A 5 -38.28 -12.32 -20.62
CA HIS A 5 -37.23 -11.33 -20.86
C HIS A 5 -36.29 -11.91 -21.93
N PRO A 6 -35.92 -11.18 -23.00
CA PRO A 6 -34.71 -11.45 -23.74
C PRO A 6 -33.60 -10.51 -23.26
N TYR A 7 -32.60 -11.18 -22.73
CA TYR A 7 -31.23 -10.79 -22.48
C TYR A 7 -30.52 -10.35 -23.78
N GLU A 8 -29.51 -9.49 -23.60
CA GLU A 8 -28.42 -9.11 -24.51
C GLU A 8 -28.57 -7.84 -25.37
N ASP A 9 -27.92 -6.76 -24.91
CA ASP A 9 -26.96 -6.04 -25.76
C ASP A 9 -25.68 -5.79 -24.94
N GLU A 10 -24.84 -6.83 -24.95
CA GLU A 10 -23.42 -6.79 -24.63
C GLU A 10 -22.71 -5.94 -25.71
N ARG A 11 -21.84 -4.97 -25.32
CA ARG A 11 -20.58 -4.54 -26.04
C ARG A 11 -20.21 -3.06 -26.01
N ARG A 12 -20.26 -2.32 -24.89
CA ARG A 12 -19.63 -0.96 -24.85
C ARG A 12 -18.83 -0.54 -23.63
N ARG A 13 -18.22 -1.43 -22.83
CA ARG A 13 -17.18 -1.00 -21.85
C ARG A 13 -16.00 -1.97 -21.73
N GLY A 14 -15.48 -2.41 -22.88
CA GLY A 14 -14.11 -2.91 -22.98
C GLY A 14 -13.29 -1.95 -23.84
N ALA A 15 -12.61 -0.98 -23.22
CA ALA A 15 -11.44 -0.30 -23.77
C ALA A 15 -10.89 0.72 -22.76
N ASN A 16 -9.63 0.54 -22.36
CA ASN A 16 -8.79 1.55 -21.71
C ASN A 16 -9.16 1.97 -20.27
N ARG A 17 -9.06 1.04 -19.32
CA ARG A 17 -8.52 1.44 -18.01
C ARG A 17 -7.02 1.61 -18.20
N HIS A 18 -6.57 2.81 -18.57
CA HIS A 18 -5.24 3.21 -18.14
C HIS A 18 -5.17 2.89 -16.65
N PRO A 19 -4.16 2.16 -16.16
CA PRO A 19 -3.93 2.06 -14.73
C PRO A 19 -3.93 3.51 -14.25
N GLY A 20 -4.93 3.91 -13.44
CA GLY A 20 -4.95 5.24 -12.88
C GLY A 20 -3.61 5.48 -12.19
N ARG A 21 -3.09 6.71 -12.19
CA ARG A 21 -1.81 7.09 -11.56
C ARG A 21 -1.61 6.30 -10.27
N THR A 22 -0.66 5.38 -10.30
CA THR A 22 -0.42 4.40 -9.24
C THR A 22 1.08 4.17 -9.12
N PRO A 23 1.62 4.11 -7.89
CA PRO A 23 3.02 3.83 -7.68
C PRO A 23 3.43 2.42 -8.11
N PHE A 24 2.47 1.49 -8.18
CA PHE A 24 2.75 0.10 -8.55
C PHE A 24 2.94 -0.09 -10.05
N THR A 25 3.94 -0.89 -10.42
CA THR A 25 4.09 -1.39 -11.77
C THR A 25 2.94 -2.31 -12.18
N LEU A 26 2.75 -2.50 -13.49
CA LEU A 26 1.79 -3.47 -14.04
C LEU A 26 1.99 -4.87 -13.47
N ARG A 27 3.23 -5.30 -13.24
CA ARG A 27 3.55 -6.61 -12.66
C ARG A 27 2.87 -6.81 -11.30
N ILE A 28 2.92 -5.81 -10.43
CA ILE A 28 2.20 -5.86 -9.15
C ILE A 28 0.70 -5.82 -9.41
N LEU A 29 0.20 -4.88 -10.21
CA LEU A 29 -1.24 -4.69 -10.43
C LEU A 29 -1.93 -5.93 -11.01
N GLU A 30 -1.28 -6.63 -11.93
CA GLU A 30 -1.82 -7.82 -12.60
C GLU A 30 -1.66 -9.11 -11.78
N SER A 31 -0.85 -9.09 -10.71
CA SER A 31 -0.69 -10.26 -9.84
C SER A 31 -2.03 -10.69 -9.22
N ARG A 32 -2.33 -11.99 -9.24
CA ARG A 32 -3.58 -12.50 -8.66
C ARG A 32 -3.39 -12.79 -7.19
N ILE A 33 -4.25 -12.24 -6.33
CA ILE A 33 -4.29 -12.60 -4.92
C ILE A 33 -4.79 -14.06 -4.84
N PRO A 34 -4.04 -14.98 -4.21
CA PRO A 34 -4.49 -16.35 -4.01
C PRO A 34 -5.79 -16.39 -3.21
N ARG A 35 -6.65 -17.40 -3.47
CA ARG A 35 -7.93 -17.56 -2.74
C ARG A 35 -7.75 -17.66 -1.23
N THR A 36 -6.64 -18.23 -0.78
CA THR A 36 -6.28 -18.32 0.65
C THR A 36 -6.13 -16.95 1.32
N LEU A 37 -5.83 -15.90 0.53
CA LEU A 37 -5.61 -14.53 0.98
C LEU A 37 -6.73 -13.57 0.54
N GLU A 38 -7.82 -14.06 -0.05
CA GLU A 38 -9.00 -13.24 -0.39
C GLU A 38 -9.65 -12.66 0.88
N LYS A 39 -9.54 -13.37 1.99
CA LYS A 39 -9.75 -12.82 3.33
C LYS A 39 -8.38 -12.62 3.94
N PRO A 40 -7.77 -11.43 3.79
CA PRO A 40 -6.45 -11.21 4.33
C PRO A 40 -6.47 -11.49 5.83
N PRO A 41 -5.39 -12.05 6.39
CA PRO A 41 -5.23 -12.16 7.83
C PRO A 41 -5.41 -10.78 8.48
N LYS A 42 -5.68 -10.75 9.78
CA LYS A 42 -5.81 -9.47 10.50
C LYS A 42 -4.45 -8.76 10.51
N LEU A 43 -4.24 -7.91 9.52
CA LEU A 43 -3.10 -7.01 9.44
C LEU A 43 -3.45 -5.73 10.18
N GLU A 44 -2.54 -5.27 11.03
CA GLU A 44 -2.73 -4.01 11.76
C GLU A 44 -2.74 -2.82 10.82
N THR A 45 -3.47 -1.76 11.19
CA THR A 45 -3.56 -0.54 10.39
C THR A 45 -2.44 0.43 10.76
N TYR A 46 -1.72 0.95 9.76
CA TYR A 46 -0.67 1.93 9.95
C TYR A 46 -1.14 3.34 9.60
N TYR A 47 -1.12 4.23 10.59
CA TYR A 47 -1.54 5.63 10.45
C TYR A 47 -0.39 6.60 10.15
N GLY A 48 0.87 6.15 10.26
CA GLY A 48 2.06 7.02 10.13
C GLY A 48 2.72 7.43 11.44
N THR A 49 2.25 6.91 12.59
CA THR A 49 2.67 7.38 13.93
C THR A 49 3.44 6.34 14.75
N THR A 50 3.29 5.06 14.45
CA THR A 50 3.97 3.95 15.13
C THR A 50 5.31 3.63 14.45
N ASP A 51 6.08 2.69 15.00
CA ASP A 51 7.35 2.30 14.39
C ASP A 51 7.14 1.66 13.00
N PRO A 52 7.73 2.22 11.92
CA PRO A 52 7.60 1.62 10.60
C PRO A 52 8.27 0.24 10.52
N TYR A 53 9.34 -0.03 11.27
CA TYR A 53 10.01 -1.33 11.21
C TYR A 53 9.21 -2.43 11.89
N GLU A 54 8.58 -2.12 13.03
CA GLU A 54 7.67 -3.05 13.72
C GLU A 54 6.47 -3.38 12.83
N HIS A 55 5.90 -2.38 12.14
CA HIS A 55 4.82 -2.62 11.19
C HIS A 55 5.28 -3.52 10.03
N LEU A 56 6.45 -3.26 9.43
CA LEU A 56 6.99 -4.11 8.36
C LEU A 56 7.23 -5.54 8.82
N GLU A 57 7.79 -5.73 10.01
CA GLU A 57 8.04 -7.06 10.60
C GLU A 57 6.73 -7.83 10.83
N HIS A 58 5.68 -7.14 11.31
CA HIS A 58 4.35 -7.74 11.45
C HIS A 58 3.81 -8.24 10.11
N ILE A 59 3.90 -7.40 9.06
CA ILE A 59 3.43 -7.77 7.72
C ILE A 59 4.24 -8.93 7.16
N ASP A 60 5.57 -8.90 7.27
CA ASP A 60 6.43 -9.99 6.80
C ASP A 60 6.12 -11.30 7.53
N THR A 61 6.02 -11.27 8.86
CA THR A 61 5.71 -12.46 9.68
C THR A 61 4.41 -13.12 9.26
N VAL A 62 3.34 -12.32 9.12
CA VAL A 62 2.02 -12.84 8.78
C VAL A 62 1.99 -13.36 7.34
N LEU A 63 2.57 -12.62 6.40
CA LEU A 63 2.48 -12.98 4.97
C LEU A 63 3.48 -14.05 4.56
N ASP A 64 4.60 -14.23 5.27
CA ASP A 64 5.50 -15.37 5.09
C ASP A 64 4.90 -16.67 5.59
N TYR A 65 4.13 -16.62 6.69
CA TYR A 65 3.36 -17.78 7.16
C TYR A 65 2.39 -18.27 6.07
N ASP A 66 1.72 -17.36 5.38
CA ASP A 66 0.83 -17.65 4.24
C ASP A 66 1.58 -17.86 2.91
N GLN A 67 2.92 -17.86 2.91
CA GLN A 67 3.78 -18.03 1.72
C GLN A 67 3.45 -17.05 0.59
N ALA A 68 3.09 -15.81 0.94
CA ALA A 68 2.69 -14.81 -0.02
C ALA A 68 3.89 -14.33 -0.86
N HIS A 69 3.71 -14.30 -2.19
CA HIS A 69 4.68 -13.71 -3.09
C HIS A 69 4.85 -12.21 -2.85
N GLN A 70 6.03 -11.66 -3.18
CA GLN A 70 6.35 -10.25 -2.99
C GLN A 70 5.31 -9.29 -3.58
N THR A 71 4.78 -9.59 -4.77
CA THR A 71 3.75 -8.76 -5.41
C THR A 71 2.44 -8.73 -4.61
N ILE A 72 2.12 -9.83 -3.92
CA ILE A 72 0.95 -9.94 -3.05
C ILE A 72 1.20 -9.20 -1.74
N LYS A 73 2.41 -9.29 -1.18
CA LYS A 73 2.81 -8.48 -0.01
C LYS A 73 2.60 -6.98 -0.26
N CYS A 74 3.03 -6.47 -1.42
CA CYS A 74 2.78 -5.06 -1.79
C CYS A 74 1.29 -4.70 -1.75
N LYS A 75 0.44 -5.53 -2.37
CA LYS A 75 -1.01 -5.29 -2.42
C LYS A 75 -1.63 -5.28 -1.03
N LEU A 76 -1.32 -6.27 -0.21
CA LEU A 76 -1.89 -6.42 1.12
C LEU A 76 -1.40 -5.32 2.06
N PHE A 77 -0.12 -4.93 1.96
CA PHE A 77 0.42 -3.83 2.74
C PHE A 77 -0.33 -2.52 2.50
N VAL A 78 -0.63 -2.16 1.26
CA VAL A 78 -1.34 -0.89 0.97
C VAL A 78 -2.73 -0.86 1.59
N LEU A 79 -3.38 -2.01 1.80
CA LEU A 79 -4.67 -2.09 2.50
C LEU A 79 -4.56 -1.70 3.98
N THR A 80 -3.37 -1.82 4.56
CA THR A 80 -3.10 -1.46 5.97
C THR A 80 -2.91 0.04 6.17
N LEU A 81 -2.68 0.81 5.10
CA LEU A 81 -2.34 2.21 5.21
C LEU A 81 -3.58 3.09 5.37
N LYS A 82 -3.52 4.04 6.32
CA LYS A 82 -4.54 5.07 6.51
C LYS A 82 -3.91 6.45 6.68
N CYS A 83 -4.73 7.49 6.48
CA CYS A 83 -4.37 8.88 6.72
C CYS A 83 -3.02 9.26 6.09
N ALA A 84 -2.06 9.74 6.89
CA ALA A 84 -0.75 10.19 6.41
C ALA A 84 0.00 9.11 5.61
N ALA A 85 -0.11 7.84 6.01
CA ALA A 85 0.52 6.74 5.30
C ALA A 85 -0.08 6.50 3.90
N MET A 86 -1.41 6.60 3.78
CA MET A 86 -2.07 6.49 2.48
C MET A 86 -1.77 7.71 1.59
N THR A 87 -1.68 8.91 2.18
CA THR A 87 -1.30 10.14 1.46
C THR A 87 0.13 10.03 0.92
N TRP A 88 1.07 9.56 1.73
CA TRP A 88 2.44 9.28 1.29
C TRP A 88 2.47 8.33 0.10
N PHE A 89 1.77 7.18 0.21
CA PHE A 89 1.74 6.19 -0.86
C PHE A 89 1.23 6.78 -2.18
N LYS A 90 0.12 7.53 -2.14
CA LYS A 90 -0.44 8.21 -3.32
C LYS A 90 0.45 9.31 -3.90
N GLY A 91 1.41 9.81 -3.13
CA GLY A 91 2.37 10.83 -3.55
C GLY A 91 3.64 10.27 -4.19
N LEU A 92 3.82 8.95 -4.23
CA LEU A 92 4.95 8.32 -4.91
C LEU A 92 4.83 8.47 -6.43
N GLU A 93 5.96 8.43 -7.13
CA GLU A 93 6.01 8.46 -8.58
C GLU A 93 5.33 7.23 -9.19
N ASP A 94 4.67 7.42 -10.33
CA ASP A 94 3.97 6.34 -11.04
C ASP A 94 4.94 5.23 -11.42
N ASN A 95 4.54 3.97 -11.23
CA ASN A 95 5.34 2.77 -11.52
C ASN A 95 6.72 2.72 -10.80
N SER A 96 6.92 3.47 -9.72
CA SER A 96 8.17 3.48 -8.95
C SER A 96 8.38 2.26 -8.06
N ILE A 97 7.33 1.50 -7.77
CA ILE A 97 7.37 0.32 -6.89
C ILE A 97 7.11 -0.93 -7.73
N ASP A 98 8.14 -1.76 -7.92
CA ASP A 98 8.04 -3.03 -8.64
C ASP A 98 8.14 -4.24 -7.70
N SER A 99 8.65 -4.07 -6.48
CA SER A 99 8.86 -5.17 -5.52
C SER A 99 8.52 -4.81 -4.07
N TRP A 100 8.39 -5.84 -3.23
CA TRP A 100 8.21 -5.68 -1.78
C TRP A 100 9.38 -4.94 -1.15
N ILE A 101 10.60 -5.29 -1.56
CA ILE A 101 11.84 -4.70 -1.04
C ILE A 101 11.89 -3.20 -1.32
N GLU A 102 11.51 -2.77 -2.52
CA GLU A 102 11.45 -1.34 -2.87
C GLU A 102 10.41 -0.60 -2.05
N LEU A 103 9.23 -1.20 -1.85
CA LEU A 103 8.19 -0.63 -1.01
C LEU A 103 8.65 -0.44 0.44
N CYS A 104 9.28 -1.46 1.03
CA CYS A 104 9.84 -1.39 2.38
C CYS A 104 10.89 -0.29 2.50
N ARG A 105 11.80 -0.19 1.53
CA ARG A 105 12.85 0.85 1.50
C ARG A 105 12.24 2.25 1.44
N ALA A 106 11.30 2.48 0.53
CA ALA A 106 10.64 3.78 0.39
C ALA A 106 9.85 4.14 1.66
N PHE A 107 9.13 3.17 2.24
CA PHE A 107 8.34 3.33 3.44
C PHE A 107 9.19 3.67 4.67
N SER A 108 10.21 2.84 4.98
CA SER A 108 11.12 3.09 6.09
C SER A 108 11.88 4.40 5.90
N SER A 109 12.37 4.69 4.69
CA SER A 109 13.04 5.96 4.41
C SER A 109 12.15 7.16 4.75
N HIS A 110 10.87 7.13 4.36
CA HIS A 110 9.94 8.21 4.68
C HIS A 110 9.65 8.27 6.20
N PHE A 111 9.14 7.20 6.80
CA PHE A 111 8.62 7.25 8.18
C PHE A 111 9.71 7.20 9.28
N THR A 112 10.91 6.69 8.99
CA THR A 112 12.04 6.76 9.94
C THR A 112 12.65 8.16 9.99
N VAL A 113 12.69 8.89 8.87
CA VAL A 113 13.19 10.28 8.84
C VAL A 113 12.30 11.21 9.68
N HIS A 114 10.98 10.97 9.71
CA HIS A 114 10.04 11.75 10.55
C HIS A 114 10.22 11.53 12.05
N LYS A 115 10.84 10.42 12.50
CA LYS A 115 11.22 10.24 13.92
C LYS A 115 12.49 11.03 14.30
N ARG A 116 13.33 11.39 13.32
CA ARG A 116 14.63 12.04 13.54
C ARG A 116 14.60 13.56 13.54
N GLN A 117 13.43 14.19 13.44
CA GLN A 117 13.31 15.63 13.74
C GLN A 117 12.81 15.84 15.17
N PRO A 118 13.69 15.86 16.19
CA PRO A 118 13.39 16.65 17.37
C PRO A 118 13.33 18.12 16.89
N LYS A 119 12.21 18.78 17.21
CA LYS A 119 12.03 20.21 17.04
C LYS A 119 13.32 20.92 17.47
N THR A 120 13.96 21.64 16.58
CA THR A 120 14.97 22.62 16.96
C THR A 120 14.26 23.64 17.84
N MET A 121 14.33 23.43 19.16
CA MET A 121 14.02 24.47 20.12
C MET A 121 15.12 25.50 19.97
N VAL A 122 14.89 26.48 19.11
CA VAL A 122 15.71 27.69 19.05
C VAL A 122 15.45 28.42 20.37
N SER A 123 16.19 28.03 21.40
CA SER A 123 16.27 28.77 22.65
C SER A 123 17.28 29.88 22.43
N LEU A 124 16.80 31.02 21.92
CA LEU A 124 17.56 32.27 22.03
C LEU A 124 17.17 32.92 23.36
N SER A 125 17.78 32.45 24.44
CA SER A 125 17.87 33.22 25.67
C SER A 125 18.92 34.31 25.47
N ASN A 126 18.48 35.56 25.50
CA ASN A 126 19.32 36.75 25.57
C ASN A 126 20.28 36.69 26.76
N ILE A 127 21.59 36.86 26.55
CA ILE A 127 22.52 37.43 27.53
C ILE A 127 23.59 38.22 26.76
N ILE A 128 23.44 39.56 26.72
CA ILE A 128 24.50 40.55 27.01
C ILE A 128 23.82 41.67 27.78
#